data_AF-A0A0H3KSL7-F1
#
_entry.id   AF-A0A0H3KSL7-F1
#
_cell.length_a   1.000
_cell.length_b   1.000
_cell.length_c   1.000
_cell.angle_alpha   90.00
_cell.angle_beta   90.00
_cell.angle_gamma   90.00
#
_symmetry.space_group_name_H-M   'P 1'
#
loop_
_entity.id
_entity.type
_entity.pdbx_description
1 polymer ?
#
loop_
_entity_poly.entity_id
_entity_poly.type
_entity_poly.pdbx_seq_one_letter_code
_entity_poly.pdbx_strand_id
1 'polypeptide(L)' 'MVSNESVAAPATAQIENTVSRGKTREQVQQELIQAYHDGLLPTSKHDYPPSEATIARNKELHQLSEPKWAAQH' A
#
# COMPACT_ATOMS: atom_id res chain seq x y z
N MET A 1 -58.10 -11.54 18.63
CA MET A 1 -57.00 -11.63 17.65
C MET A 1 -55.97 -10.57 18.03
N VAL A 2 -54.97 -10.92 18.84
CA VAL A 2 -53.81 -10.05 19.05
C VAL A 2 -52.58 -10.93 18.85
N SER A 3 -52.05 -10.90 17.64
CA SER A 3 -50.83 -11.61 17.29
C SER A 3 -49.66 -10.90 17.95
N ASN A 4 -48.88 -11.63 18.73
CA ASN A 4 -47.59 -11.20 19.26
C ASN A 4 -46.51 -12.08 18.62
N GLU A 5 -45.29 -11.53 18.57
CA GLU A 5 -44.04 -12.13 18.04
C GLU A 5 -43.87 -12.01 16.52
N SER A 6 -42.73 -11.59 15.97
CA SER A 6 -41.41 -11.29 16.53
C SER A 6 -40.78 -10.25 15.60
N VAL A 7 -40.41 -9.08 16.13
CA VAL A 7 -39.64 -8.10 15.36
C VAL A 7 -38.24 -8.67 15.20
N ALA A 8 -37.95 -9.16 13.98
CA ALA A 8 -36.64 -9.58 13.58
C ALA A 8 -35.63 -8.48 13.92
N ALA A 9 -34.68 -8.82 14.78
CA ALA A 9 -33.61 -7.95 15.22
C ALA A 9 -32.90 -7.31 14.02
N PRO A 10 -32.46 -6.04 14.10
CA PRO A 10 -31.56 -5.52 13.09
C PRO A 10 -30.29 -6.38 13.20
N ALA A 11 -30.00 -7.14 12.15
CA ALA A 11 -28.69 -7.74 11.94
C ALA A 11 -27.70 -6.57 11.95
N THR A 12 -27.10 -6.33 13.12
CA THR A 12 -26.03 -5.37 13.27
C THR A 12 -24.90 -6.01 12.50
N ALA A 13 -24.69 -5.56 11.25
CA ALA A 13 -23.52 -5.91 10.50
C ALA A 13 -22.34 -5.57 11.41
N GLN A 14 -21.73 -6.60 11.99
CA GLN A 14 -20.54 -6.44 12.79
C GLN A 14 -19.54 -5.83 11.82
N ILE A 15 -19.25 -4.55 12.01
CA ILE A 15 -18.11 -3.92 11.38
C ILE A 15 -16.96 -4.67 12.02
N GLU A 16 -16.52 -5.73 11.33
CA GLU A 16 -15.32 -6.47 11.66
C GLU A 16 -14.22 -5.42 11.70
N ASN A 17 -13.96 -4.89 12.89
CA ASN A 17 -12.74 -4.16 13.17
C ASN A 17 -11.66 -5.24 13.15
N THR A 18 -11.41 -5.76 11.95
CA THR A 18 -10.14 -6.38 11.61
C THR A 18 -9.17 -5.28 11.97
N VAL A 19 -8.57 -5.40 13.15
CA VAL A 19 -7.33 -4.73 13.46
C VAL A 19 -6.41 -5.32 12.40
N SER A 20 -6.43 -4.70 11.22
CA SER A 20 -5.54 -5.02 10.13
C SER A 20 -4.20 -4.86 10.79
N ARG A 21 -3.56 -6.00 11.09
CA ARG A 21 -2.21 -5.99 11.63
C ARG A 21 -1.45 -5.15 10.63
N GLY A 22 -1.11 -3.93 11.03
CA GLY A 22 -0.47 -2.98 10.13
C GLY A 22 0.73 -3.67 9.51
N LYS A 23 1.03 -3.33 8.25
CA LYS A 23 2.15 -3.93 7.53
C LYS A 23 3.39 -3.91 8.43
N THR A 24 4.07 -5.05 8.55
CA THR A 24 5.32 -5.08 9.33
C THR A 24 6.36 -4.22 8.64
N ARG A 25 7.41 -3.81 9.37
CA ARG A 25 8.49 -3.01 8.76
C ARG A 25 9.16 -3.76 7.61
N GLU A 26 9.28 -5.07 7.71
CA GLU A 26 9.84 -5.94 6.67
C GLU A 26 8.95 -5.92 5.43
N GLN A 27 7.63 -6.02 5.60
CA GLN A 27 6.68 -5.92 4.50
C GLN A 27 6.72 -4.55 3.82
N VAL A 28 6.81 -3.46 4.60
CA VAL A 28 6.95 -2.11 4.04
C VAL A 28 8.25 -1.97 3.25
N GLN A 29 9.35 -2.54 3.73
CA GLN A 29 10.62 -2.53 3.00
C GLN A 29 10.52 -3.27 1.65
N GLN A 30 9.91 -4.45 1.64
CA GLN A 30 9.66 -5.21 0.41
C GLN A 30 8.83 -4.42 -0.61
N GLU A 31 7.78 -3.74 -0.14
CA GLU A 31 6.96 -2.87 -1.00
C GLU A 31 7.74 -1.67 -1.53
N LEU A 32 8.61 -1.06 -0.71
CA LEU A 32 9.44 0.06 -1.15
C LEU A 32 10.46 -0.37 -2.21
N ILE A 33 11.02 -1.57 -2.10
CA ILE A 33 11.93 -2.13 -3.10
C ILE A 33 11.20 -2.39 -4.40
N GLN A 34 9.99 -2.97 -4.32
CA GLN A 34 9.15 -3.17 -5.49
C GLN A 34 8.81 -1.83 -6.16
N ALA A 35 8.37 -0.83 -5.40
CA ALA A 35 8.08 0.50 -5.91
C ALA A 35 9.32 1.19 -6.52
N TYR A 36 10.51 0.87 -6.00
CA TYR A 36 11.78 1.34 -6.54
C TYR A 36 12.10 0.71 -7.90
N HIS A 37 11.96 -0.61 -8.01
CA HIS A 37 12.08 -1.33 -9.28
C HIS A 37 11.06 -0.84 -10.31
N ASP A 38 9.85 -0.50 -9.86
CA ASP A 38 8.78 0.02 -10.71
C ASP A 38 8.98 1.49 -11.10
N GLY A 39 10.01 2.16 -10.56
CA GLY A 39 10.31 3.58 -10.84
C GLY A 39 9.31 4.57 -10.25
N LEU A 40 8.43 4.11 -9.36
CA LEU A 40 7.37 4.92 -8.74
C LEU A 40 7.89 5.85 -7.63
N LEU A 41 9.10 5.61 -7.13
CA LEU A 41 9.69 6.44 -6.09
C LEU A 41 10.13 7.80 -6.68
N PRO A 42 9.54 8.92 -6.23
CA PRO A 42 9.92 10.23 -6.74
C PRO A 42 11.32 10.61 -6.24
N THR A 43 12.09 11.30 -7.08
CA THR A 43 13.42 11.83 -6.73
C THR A 43 13.33 13.21 -6.06
N SER A 44 12.16 13.85 -6.10
CA SER A 44 11.88 15.19 -5.55
C SER A 44 10.62 15.20 -4.69
N LYS A 45 10.57 16.08 -3.68
CA LYS A 45 9.49 16.16 -2.68
C LYS A 45 8.15 16.70 -3.21
N HIS A 46 8.12 17.23 -4.43
CA HIS A 46 6.95 17.90 -5.01
C HIS A 46 6.37 17.19 -6.24
N ASP A 47 6.98 16.09 -6.69
CA ASP A 47 6.60 15.38 -7.92
C ASP A 47 5.79 14.12 -7.59
N TYR A 48 4.73 14.28 -6.78
CA TYR A 48 3.83 13.18 -6.44
C TYR A 48 2.38 13.47 -6.87
N PRO A 49 1.76 12.58 -7.67
CA PRO A 49 2.33 11.35 -8.25
C PRO A 49 3.36 11.65 -9.38
N PRO A 50 4.41 10.82 -9.54
CA PRO A 50 5.41 11.04 -10.59
C PRO A 50 4.80 10.87 -11.98
N SER A 51 5.27 11.69 -12.93
CA SER A 51 4.91 11.55 -14.35
C SER A 51 5.46 10.26 -14.96
N GLU A 52 4.87 9.78 -16.06
CA GLU A 52 5.38 8.59 -16.77
C GLU A 52 6.84 8.75 -17.24
N ALA A 53 7.23 9.95 -17.65
CA ALA A 53 8.61 10.26 -18.01
C ALA A 53 9.57 10.15 -16.81
N THR A 54 9.10 10.60 -15.63
CA THR A 54 9.85 10.44 -14.37
C THR A 54 10.00 8.95 -14.02
N ILE A 55 8.93 8.16 -14.17
CA ILE A 55 8.96 6.72 -13.92
C ILE A 55 9.96 6.00 -14.84
N ALA A 56 9.93 6.29 -16.15
CA ALA A 56 10.86 5.70 -17.11
C ALA A 56 12.32 6.03 -16.76
N ARG A 57 12.61 7.29 -16.48
CA ARG A 57 13.94 7.73 -16.04
C ARG A 57 14.38 7.04 -14.75
N ASN A 58 13.49 6.89 -13.78
CA ASN A 58 13.80 6.22 -12.51
C ASN A 58 14.15 4.74 -12.73
N LYS A 59 13.44 4.07 -13.64
CA LYS A 59 13.77 2.68 -14.05
C LYS A 59 15.15 2.58 -14.69
N GLU A 60 15.51 3.53 -15.55
CA GLU A 60 16.86 3.59 -16.15
C GLU A 60 17.94 3.84 -15.09
N LEU A 61 17.71 4.78 -14.17
CA LEU A 61 18.64 5.07 -13.07
C LEU A 61 18.82 3.86 -12.14
N HIS A 62 17.73 3.12 -11.88
CA HIS A 62 17.78 1.87 -11.12
C HIS A 62 18.73 0.85 -11.77
N GLN A 63 18.69 0.68 -13.09
CA GLN A 63 19.60 -0.24 -13.80
C GLN A 63 21.07 0.18 -13.71
N LEU A 64 21.34 1.47 -13.52
CA LEU A 64 22.69 2.01 -13.44
C LEU A 64 23.26 1.97 -12.02
N SER A 65 22.41 1.93 -10.99
CA SER A 65 22.84 2.03 -9.60
C SER A 65 21.79 1.45 -8.66
N GLU A 66 22.11 0.32 -8.02
CA GLU A 66 21.35 -0.13 -6.86
C GLU A 66 21.74 0.67 -5.61
N PRO A 67 20.79 1.31 -4.92
CA PRO A 67 21.09 2.03 -3.72
C PRO A 67 21.43 1.05 -2.60
N LYS A 68 22.41 1.41 -1.77
CA LYS A 68 22.90 0.59 -0.65
C LYS A 68 21.79 0.15 0.33
N TRP A 69 20.68 0.88 0.41
CA TRP A 69 19.54 0.52 1.26
C TRP A 69 18.67 -0.59 0.66
N ALA A 70 18.63 -0.75 -0.66
CA ALA A 70 17.90 -1.82 -1.35
C ALA A 70 18.74 -3.12 -1.45
N ALA A 71 20.07 -3.00 -1.49
CA ALA A 71 21.00 -4.13 -1.55
C ALA A 71 21.24 -4.83 -0.19
N GLN A 72 20.62 -4.35 0.90
CA GLN A 72 20.76 -4.93 2.25
C GLN A 72 19.52 -5.76 2.59
N HIS A 73 19.52 -7.03 2.20
CA HIS A 73 18.60 -8.07 2.70
C HIS A 73 19.35 -9.32 3.10
#